data_AF-A0A9J7KGS5-F1
#
_entry.id   AF-A0A9J7KGS5-F1
#
_cell.length_a   1.000
_cell.length_b   1.000
_cell.length_c   1.000
_cell.angle_alpha   90.00
_cell.angle_beta   90.00
_cell.angle_gamma   90.00
#
_symmetry.space_group_name_H-M   'P 1'
#
loop_
_entity.id
_entity.type
_entity.pdbx_description
1 polymer ?
#
loop_
_entity_poly.entity_id
_entity_poly.type
_entity_poly.pdbx_seq_one_letter_code
_entity_poly.pdbx_strand_id
1 'polypeptide(L)'
;MSSLLTSVLVLLLVILEGLKTTGASCDCSALTCRCEGLSLTSIPQNLPTSITSLHVEYNNLTSLHMQDFLRYRNLSSLFLPDNRLFTIGSRAFYHLTNLTSIDLRWNKLTCLQTDTFVGLGSLRALNIDYNDIKSIEEGTFRECPRLVHLLLGSNRLASISPGSFTGLNQLELLDLFSNQITYIQPDTFSNLPQLKHLYLYQNGITHIHPDTFSHVSQLQLLSLFSNKIAEIQSGTFTDLPKLEELDLDFNHITNIQAGAFSNLPRLEYLGLGHNQMEILPLTICHELSSVPTLILNNNPWQCDCRIVSLNLHTQICGSCSPEIVNQITCTNPGGFQGQKLRDINVTVLNCTELGRPNSATGQQGHCPYSYVFNLLLSVILMET
;
A
#
# COMPACT_ATOMS: atom_id res chain seq x y z
N MET A 1 -76.13 12.96 -5.59
CA MET A 1 -75.33 12.76 -4.36
C MET A 1 -74.50 11.47 -4.35
N SER A 2 -74.84 10.41 -5.09
CA SER A 2 -74.08 9.15 -5.01
C SER A 2 -72.73 9.15 -5.74
N SER A 3 -72.56 9.87 -6.85
CA SER A 3 -71.29 9.85 -7.61
C SER A 3 -70.14 10.62 -6.94
N LEU A 4 -70.43 11.75 -6.28
CA LEU A 4 -69.42 12.47 -5.50
C LEU A 4 -68.96 11.66 -4.28
N LEU A 5 -69.86 10.91 -3.65
CA LEU A 5 -69.53 10.10 -2.49
C LEU A 5 -68.62 8.92 -2.88
N THR A 6 -68.88 8.26 -4.01
CA THR A 6 -68.00 7.20 -4.54
C THR A 6 -66.65 7.75 -5.00
N SER A 7 -66.60 8.91 -5.65
CA SER A 7 -65.32 9.53 -6.04
C SER A 7 -64.48 9.93 -4.83
N VAL A 8 -65.10 10.46 -3.77
CA VAL A 8 -64.41 10.81 -2.52
C VAL A 8 -63.96 9.57 -1.75
N LEU A 9 -64.76 8.50 -1.73
CA LEU A 9 -64.38 7.21 -1.11
C LEU A 9 -63.25 6.50 -1.87
N VAL A 10 -63.25 6.53 -3.21
CA VAL A 10 -62.15 5.98 -4.03
C VAL A 10 -60.88 6.79 -3.83
N LEU A 11 -60.96 8.13 -3.77
CA LEU A 11 -59.81 8.97 -3.49
C LEU A 11 -59.27 8.75 -2.06
N LEU A 12 -60.15 8.61 -1.07
CA LEU A 12 -59.77 8.27 0.31
C LEU A 12 -59.19 6.86 0.42
N LEU A 13 -59.68 5.88 -0.34
CA LEU A 13 -59.13 4.53 -0.40
C LEU A 13 -57.77 4.50 -1.09
N VAL A 14 -57.56 5.27 -2.17
CA VAL A 14 -56.25 5.43 -2.82
C VAL A 14 -55.26 6.15 -1.88
N ILE A 15 -55.72 7.16 -1.12
CA ILE A 15 -54.91 7.83 -0.09
C ILE A 15 -54.61 6.89 1.08
N LEU A 16 -55.57 6.05 1.51
CA LEU A 16 -55.39 5.06 2.59
C LEU A 16 -54.57 3.84 2.16
N GLU A 17 -54.62 3.42 0.90
CA GLU A 17 -53.71 2.41 0.31
C GLU A 17 -52.32 3.00 0.11
N GLY A 18 -52.20 4.29 -0.23
CA GLY A 18 -50.93 5.03 -0.22
C GLY A 18 -50.33 5.21 1.19
N LEU A 19 -51.18 5.26 2.22
CA LEU A 19 -50.79 5.28 3.65
C LEU A 19 -50.62 3.88 4.26
N LYS A 20 -50.88 2.81 3.49
CA LYS A 20 -50.67 1.40 3.86
C LYS A 20 -49.56 0.77 3.01
N THR A 21 -48.45 1.47 2.85
CA THR A 21 -47.18 0.78 2.72
C THR A 21 -46.52 0.81 4.10
N THR A 22 -46.42 -0.34 4.76
CA THR A 22 -45.26 -0.61 5.63
C THR A 22 -44.04 -0.80 4.73
N GLY A 23 -43.82 0.17 3.83
CA GLY A 23 -42.64 0.29 3.00
C GLY A 23 -41.57 0.83 3.92
N ALA A 24 -40.49 0.09 4.06
CA ALA A 24 -39.40 0.51 4.92
C ALA A 24 -38.92 1.89 4.42
N SER A 25 -39.17 2.91 5.24
CA SER A 25 -38.83 4.30 5.01
C SER A 25 -37.49 4.56 5.67
N CYS A 26 -36.73 5.53 5.14
CA CYS A 26 -35.53 5.98 5.82
C CYS A 26 -35.84 6.44 7.25
N ASP A 27 -34.99 6.04 8.19
CA ASP A 27 -35.02 6.50 9.57
C ASP A 27 -34.14 7.74 9.69
N CYS A 28 -34.74 8.89 10.00
CA CYS A 28 -34.04 10.15 10.13
C CYS A 28 -34.13 10.66 11.57
N SER A 29 -33.00 10.71 12.25
CA SER A 29 -32.87 11.23 13.61
C SER A 29 -31.81 12.34 13.66
N ALA A 30 -32.19 13.48 14.24
CA ALA A 30 -31.39 14.70 14.30
C ALA A 30 -30.87 15.14 12.91
N LEU A 31 -29.57 14.97 12.64
CA LEU A 31 -28.92 15.36 11.38
C LEU A 31 -28.50 14.16 10.52
N THR A 32 -28.89 12.95 10.92
CA THR A 32 -28.52 11.70 10.25
C THR A 32 -29.77 11.01 9.69
N CYS A 33 -29.70 10.58 8.43
CA CYS A 33 -30.70 9.70 7.83
C CYS A 33 -30.07 8.36 7.44
N ARG A 34 -30.73 7.27 7.84
CA ARG A 34 -30.38 5.88 7.53
C ARG A 34 -31.41 5.27 6.60
N CYS A 35 -30.97 4.88 5.42
CA CYS A 35 -31.75 4.32 4.34
C CYS A 35 -31.18 2.96 3.91
N GLU A 36 -30.74 2.15 4.87
CA GLU A 36 -29.96 0.93 4.64
C GLU A 36 -30.87 -0.26 4.27
N GLY A 37 -30.50 -1.07 3.27
CA GLY A 37 -31.21 -2.32 2.98
C GLY A 37 -32.64 -2.16 2.41
N LEU A 38 -32.98 -0.97 1.93
CA LEU A 38 -34.34 -0.61 1.50
C LEU A 38 -34.63 -0.94 0.02
N SER A 39 -33.69 -1.61 -0.66
CA SER A 39 -33.75 -1.90 -2.11
C SER A 39 -33.89 -0.65 -2.98
N LEU A 40 -33.34 0.49 -2.53
CA LEU A 40 -33.39 1.75 -3.24
C LEU A 40 -32.64 1.67 -4.57
N THR A 41 -33.19 2.31 -5.59
CA THR A 41 -32.58 2.46 -6.92
C THR A 41 -32.16 3.90 -7.23
N SER A 42 -32.51 4.84 -6.38
CA SER A 42 -32.05 6.24 -6.42
C SER A 42 -31.93 6.82 -5.00
N ILE A 43 -31.20 7.94 -4.87
CA ILE A 43 -31.16 8.69 -3.61
C ILE A 43 -32.56 9.23 -3.29
N PRO A 44 -33.13 8.95 -2.11
CA PRO A 44 -34.45 9.43 -1.72
C PRO A 44 -34.51 10.96 -1.81
N GLN A 45 -35.62 11.52 -2.30
CA GLN A 45 -35.76 12.97 -2.53
C GLN A 45 -36.61 13.69 -1.48
N ASN A 46 -37.13 12.96 -0.50
CA ASN A 46 -38.04 13.43 0.54
C ASN A 46 -37.39 13.54 1.94
N LEU A 47 -36.05 13.50 2.02
CA LEU A 47 -35.34 13.61 3.30
C LEU A 47 -35.25 15.07 3.77
N PRO A 48 -35.07 15.32 5.09
CA PRO A 48 -34.84 16.66 5.62
C PRO A 48 -33.61 17.32 4.98
N THR A 49 -33.72 18.57 4.52
CA THR A 49 -32.59 19.27 3.87
C THR A 49 -31.48 19.69 4.82
N SER A 50 -31.73 19.60 6.13
CA SER A 50 -30.77 19.93 7.19
C SER A 50 -29.77 18.82 7.48
N ILE A 51 -29.94 17.62 6.92
CA ILE A 51 -29.06 16.49 7.23
C ILE A 51 -27.60 16.76 6.85
N THR A 52 -26.72 16.23 7.68
CA THR A 52 -25.26 16.28 7.49
C THR A 52 -24.70 14.88 7.20
N SER A 53 -25.43 13.82 7.53
CA SER A 53 -24.99 12.44 7.32
C SER A 53 -26.09 11.63 6.64
N LEU A 54 -25.74 11.00 5.52
CA LEU A 54 -26.64 10.13 4.76
C LEU A 54 -26.02 8.74 4.60
N HIS A 55 -26.74 7.74 5.09
CA HIS A 55 -26.44 6.33 5.00
C HIS A 55 -27.40 5.67 4.01
N VAL A 56 -26.88 5.14 2.90
CA VAL A 56 -27.64 4.49 1.80
C VAL A 56 -26.99 3.16 1.40
N GLU A 57 -26.34 2.49 2.36
CA GLU A 57 -25.69 1.19 2.24
C GLU A 57 -26.66 0.05 1.89
N TYR A 58 -26.15 -1.04 1.30
CA TYR A 58 -26.90 -2.26 1.02
C TYR A 58 -28.15 -2.04 0.14
N ASN A 59 -28.04 -1.18 -0.86
CA ASN A 59 -29.12 -0.87 -1.80
C ASN A 59 -28.78 -1.31 -3.23
N ASN A 60 -29.58 -0.88 -4.20
CA ASN A 60 -29.48 -1.26 -5.60
C ASN A 60 -29.21 -0.03 -6.50
N LEU A 61 -28.49 0.97 -5.99
CA LEU A 61 -28.11 2.16 -6.75
C LEU A 61 -27.13 1.76 -7.86
N THR A 62 -27.35 2.24 -9.08
CA THR A 62 -26.50 1.91 -10.24
C THR A 62 -25.68 3.09 -10.76
N SER A 63 -26.16 4.31 -10.53
CA SER A 63 -25.50 5.55 -10.91
C SER A 63 -25.82 6.67 -9.94
N LEU A 64 -24.95 7.68 -9.89
CA LEU A 64 -25.18 8.93 -9.18
C LEU A 64 -25.14 10.11 -10.14
N HIS A 65 -26.00 11.08 -9.92
CA HIS A 65 -26.13 12.27 -10.75
C HIS A 65 -26.21 13.53 -9.89
N MET A 66 -25.88 14.68 -10.48
CA MET A 66 -25.90 15.98 -9.79
C MET A 66 -27.27 16.31 -9.18
N GLN A 67 -28.36 15.87 -9.82
CA GLN A 67 -29.73 16.12 -9.37
C GLN A 67 -30.05 15.39 -8.06
N ASP A 68 -29.44 14.23 -7.80
CA ASP A 68 -29.69 13.41 -6.62
C ASP A 68 -29.38 14.15 -5.33
N PHE A 69 -28.43 15.10 -5.39
CA PHE A 69 -27.86 15.79 -4.24
C PHE A 69 -28.22 17.28 -4.16
N LEU A 70 -29.03 17.80 -5.10
CA LEU A 70 -29.30 19.24 -5.24
C LEU A 70 -29.86 19.89 -3.95
N ARG A 71 -30.62 19.11 -3.18
CA ARG A 71 -31.27 19.53 -1.92
C ARG A 71 -30.45 19.28 -0.66
N TYR A 72 -29.40 18.45 -0.73
CA TYR A 72 -28.64 17.94 0.42
C TYR A 72 -27.30 18.65 0.62
N ARG A 73 -27.28 19.98 0.44
CA ARG A 73 -26.06 20.80 0.42
C ARG A 73 -25.28 20.83 1.74
N ASN A 74 -25.92 20.46 2.84
CA ASN A 74 -25.32 20.45 4.17
C ASN A 74 -24.62 19.12 4.50
N LEU A 75 -24.63 18.14 3.59
CA LEU A 75 -23.96 16.86 3.82
C LEU A 75 -22.47 17.07 4.09
N SER A 76 -22.02 16.50 5.20
CA SER A 76 -20.63 16.34 5.62
C SER A 76 -20.12 14.92 5.41
N SER A 77 -21.01 13.92 5.41
CA SER A 77 -20.65 12.51 5.23
C SER A 77 -21.70 11.76 4.40
N LEU A 78 -21.24 10.98 3.42
CA LEU A 78 -22.08 10.18 2.54
C LEU A 78 -21.55 8.74 2.48
N PHE A 79 -22.40 7.78 2.86
CA PHE A 79 -22.06 6.36 2.90
C PHE A 79 -22.91 5.60 1.89
N LEU A 80 -22.25 5.05 0.86
CA LEU A 80 -22.82 4.31 -0.25
C LEU A 80 -22.27 2.87 -0.42
N PRO A 81 -21.61 2.21 0.56
CA PRO A 81 -21.08 0.87 0.30
C PRO A 81 -22.16 -0.18 0.01
N ASP A 82 -21.74 -1.27 -0.64
CA ASP A 82 -22.59 -2.40 -1.00
C ASP A 82 -23.79 -1.99 -1.86
N ASN A 83 -23.52 -1.19 -2.89
CA ASN A 83 -24.45 -0.84 -3.96
C ASN A 83 -23.98 -1.47 -5.29
N ARG A 84 -24.57 -1.05 -6.42
CA ARG A 84 -24.20 -1.51 -7.77
C ARG A 84 -23.72 -0.37 -8.65
N LEU A 85 -23.12 0.66 -8.05
CA LEU A 85 -22.69 1.86 -8.77
C LEU A 85 -21.61 1.48 -9.77
N PHE A 86 -21.92 1.56 -11.06
CA PHE A 86 -20.95 1.34 -12.13
C PHE A 86 -20.43 2.65 -12.72
N THR A 87 -21.10 3.77 -12.44
CA THR A 87 -20.71 5.11 -12.89
C THR A 87 -21.11 6.18 -11.87
N ILE A 88 -20.29 7.23 -11.77
CA ILE A 88 -20.65 8.48 -11.12
C ILE A 88 -20.72 9.52 -12.23
N GLY A 89 -21.89 10.13 -12.43
CA GLY A 89 -22.09 11.11 -13.48
C GLY A 89 -21.25 12.36 -13.27
N SER A 90 -20.97 13.06 -14.38
CA SER A 90 -20.26 14.35 -14.40
C SER A 90 -20.77 15.27 -13.30
N ARG A 91 -19.86 15.78 -12.45
CA ARG A 91 -20.17 16.75 -11.39
C ARG A 91 -21.27 16.29 -10.43
N ALA A 92 -21.44 14.98 -10.22
CA ALA A 92 -22.49 14.45 -9.33
C ALA A 92 -22.47 15.08 -7.93
N PHE A 93 -21.28 15.40 -7.41
CA PHE A 93 -21.12 15.94 -6.05
C PHE A 93 -20.94 17.46 -6.00
N TYR A 94 -21.11 18.18 -7.11
CA TYR A 94 -20.73 19.60 -7.23
C TYR A 94 -21.31 20.53 -6.16
N HIS A 95 -22.53 20.25 -5.70
CA HIS A 95 -23.21 21.07 -4.70
C HIS A 95 -22.89 20.67 -3.25
N LEU A 96 -22.13 19.59 -3.02
CA LEU A 96 -21.80 19.05 -1.71
C LEU A 96 -20.50 19.67 -1.17
N THR A 97 -20.43 21.00 -1.11
CA THR A 97 -19.19 21.74 -0.77
C THR A 97 -18.71 21.54 0.67
N ASN A 98 -19.60 21.08 1.55
CA ASN A 98 -19.31 20.78 2.96
C ASN A 98 -18.90 19.32 3.20
N LEU A 99 -18.89 18.50 2.15
CA LEU A 99 -18.64 17.07 2.27
C LEU A 99 -17.18 16.83 2.63
N THR A 100 -16.98 16.09 3.71
CA THR A 100 -15.67 15.77 4.29
C THR A 100 -15.30 14.30 4.14
N SER A 101 -16.30 13.42 3.99
CA SER A 101 -16.10 11.98 3.86
C SER A 101 -17.07 11.37 2.86
N ILE A 102 -16.56 10.54 1.98
CA ILE A 102 -17.34 9.69 1.08
C ILE A 102 -16.86 8.25 1.21
N ASP A 103 -17.79 7.32 1.42
CA ASP A 103 -17.54 5.87 1.35
C ASP A 103 -18.31 5.26 0.17
N LEU A 104 -17.58 4.74 -0.81
CA LEU A 104 -18.06 4.13 -2.06
C LEU A 104 -17.60 2.66 -2.17
N ARG A 105 -17.22 2.02 -1.06
CA ARG A 105 -16.71 0.64 -1.10
C ARG A 105 -17.69 -0.35 -1.70
N TRP A 106 -17.21 -1.49 -2.16
CA TRP A 106 -18.07 -2.60 -2.59
C TRP A 106 -19.11 -2.19 -3.64
N ASN A 107 -18.67 -1.42 -4.63
CA ASN A 107 -19.46 -1.02 -5.79
C ASN A 107 -18.87 -1.66 -7.07
N LYS A 108 -19.18 -1.10 -8.25
CA LYS A 108 -18.78 -1.61 -9.56
C LYS A 108 -18.14 -0.54 -10.44
N LEU A 109 -17.55 0.49 -9.83
CA LEU A 109 -16.95 1.61 -10.55
C LEU A 109 -15.76 1.11 -11.37
N THR A 110 -15.67 1.50 -12.65
CA THR A 110 -14.63 0.99 -13.56
C THR A 110 -13.54 2.00 -13.90
N CYS A 111 -13.80 3.30 -13.70
CA CYS A 111 -12.84 4.38 -13.93
C CYS A 111 -13.20 5.57 -13.05
N LEU A 112 -12.20 6.42 -12.78
CA LEU A 112 -12.40 7.74 -12.19
C LEU A 112 -12.08 8.80 -13.23
N GLN A 113 -13.05 9.67 -13.50
CA GLN A 113 -12.97 10.70 -14.53
C GLN A 113 -12.62 12.04 -13.91
N THR A 114 -12.00 12.92 -14.71
CA THR A 114 -11.51 14.24 -14.31
C THR A 114 -12.56 15.10 -13.60
N ASP A 115 -13.84 14.93 -13.93
CA ASP A 115 -14.96 15.73 -13.41
C ASP A 115 -15.78 15.04 -12.31
N THR A 116 -15.36 13.85 -11.84
CA THR A 116 -16.11 13.04 -10.86
C THR A 116 -16.21 13.74 -9.50
N PHE A 117 -15.12 14.35 -9.03
CA PHE A 117 -15.00 14.94 -7.69
C PHE A 117 -14.92 16.48 -7.69
N VAL A 118 -15.34 17.12 -8.78
CA VAL A 118 -15.38 18.59 -8.90
C VAL A 118 -16.33 19.18 -7.85
N GLY A 119 -15.92 20.28 -7.21
CA GLY A 119 -16.64 20.95 -6.13
C GLY A 119 -16.36 20.41 -4.72
N LEU A 120 -15.62 19.31 -4.56
CA LEU A 120 -15.33 18.67 -3.27
C LEU A 120 -14.13 19.28 -2.51
N GLY A 121 -14.10 20.61 -2.42
CA GLY A 121 -12.99 21.36 -1.81
C GLY A 121 -12.76 21.11 -0.32
N SER A 122 -13.73 20.53 0.38
CA SER A 122 -13.66 20.19 1.82
C SER A 122 -13.40 18.71 2.09
N LEU A 123 -13.28 17.87 1.05
CA LEU A 123 -13.15 16.43 1.20
C LEU A 123 -11.84 16.09 1.90
N ARG A 124 -11.91 15.23 2.93
CA ARG A 124 -10.77 14.79 3.74
C ARG A 124 -10.54 13.28 3.65
N ALA A 125 -11.60 12.50 3.47
CA ALA A 125 -11.51 11.05 3.34
C ALA A 125 -12.35 10.57 2.16
N LEU A 126 -11.76 9.74 1.31
CA LEU A 126 -12.41 9.13 0.17
C LEU A 126 -12.06 7.64 0.16
N ASN A 127 -13.05 6.80 0.42
CA ASN A 127 -12.89 5.36 0.32
C ASN A 127 -13.60 4.82 -0.93
N ILE A 128 -12.83 4.23 -1.84
CA ILE A 128 -13.30 3.58 -3.07
C ILE A 128 -12.70 2.16 -3.18
N ASP A 129 -12.39 1.53 -2.05
CA ASP A 129 -11.89 0.15 -2.03
C ASP A 129 -12.93 -0.81 -2.64
N TYR A 130 -12.48 -1.98 -3.08
CA TYR A 130 -13.37 -3.05 -3.56
C TYR A 130 -14.32 -2.59 -4.68
N ASN A 131 -13.74 -1.95 -5.69
CA ASN A 131 -14.40 -1.60 -6.95
C ASN A 131 -13.67 -2.28 -8.13
N ASP A 132 -14.02 -1.91 -9.36
CA ASP A 132 -13.45 -2.48 -10.57
C ASP A 132 -12.59 -1.45 -11.35
N ILE A 133 -12.01 -0.48 -10.65
CA ILE A 133 -11.35 0.69 -11.26
C ILE A 133 -10.10 0.25 -12.00
N LYS A 134 -10.05 0.52 -13.30
CA LYS A 134 -8.91 0.20 -14.18
C LYS A 134 -7.99 1.38 -14.45
N SER A 135 -8.52 2.61 -14.35
CA SER A 135 -7.79 3.83 -14.68
C SER A 135 -8.28 5.03 -13.87
N ILE A 136 -7.35 5.94 -13.62
CA ILE A 136 -7.58 7.26 -13.00
C ILE A 136 -7.12 8.30 -14.01
N GLU A 137 -8.04 9.13 -14.50
CA GLU A 137 -7.69 10.23 -15.41
C GLU A 137 -6.87 11.29 -14.67
N GLU A 138 -5.96 11.95 -15.40
CA GLU A 138 -5.17 13.05 -14.86
C GLU A 138 -6.09 14.17 -14.35
N GLY A 139 -5.81 14.66 -13.14
CA GLY A 139 -6.58 15.76 -12.56
C GLY A 139 -7.93 15.36 -11.95
N THR A 140 -8.27 14.06 -11.89
CA THR A 140 -9.44 13.52 -11.16
C THR A 140 -9.60 14.12 -9.76
N PHE A 141 -8.49 14.35 -9.06
CA PHE A 141 -8.49 14.87 -7.68
C PHE A 141 -8.10 16.35 -7.56
N ARG A 142 -8.03 17.10 -8.68
CA ARG A 142 -7.53 18.48 -8.70
C ARG A 142 -8.30 19.42 -7.77
N GLU A 143 -9.59 19.19 -7.59
CA GLU A 143 -10.47 19.99 -6.72
C GLU A 143 -10.68 19.37 -5.31
N CYS A 144 -9.82 18.43 -4.91
CA CYS A 144 -9.82 17.84 -3.57
C CYS A 144 -8.55 18.22 -2.76
N PRO A 145 -8.19 19.52 -2.62
CA PRO A 145 -6.90 19.93 -2.05
C PRO A 145 -6.73 19.63 -0.56
N ARG A 146 -7.81 19.27 0.14
CA ARG A 146 -7.82 18.94 1.58
C ARG A 146 -7.89 17.44 1.85
N LEU A 147 -7.83 16.60 0.81
CA LEU A 147 -7.92 15.16 0.98
C LEU A 147 -6.69 14.66 1.75
N VAL A 148 -6.95 13.90 2.81
CA VAL A 148 -5.94 13.37 3.73
C VAL A 148 -5.80 11.86 3.54
N HIS A 149 -6.92 11.14 3.38
CA HIS A 149 -6.94 9.69 3.17
C HIS A 149 -7.61 9.34 1.85
N LEU A 150 -6.90 8.60 1.01
CA LEU A 150 -7.41 8.04 -0.24
C LEU A 150 -7.20 6.53 -0.24
N LEU A 151 -8.31 5.80 -0.23
CA LEU A 151 -8.33 4.34 -0.22
C LEU A 151 -8.85 3.83 -1.57
N LEU A 152 -7.97 3.15 -2.31
CA LEU A 152 -8.18 2.62 -3.67
C LEU A 152 -7.81 1.13 -3.75
N GLY A 153 -7.81 0.44 -2.62
CA GLY A 153 -7.45 -0.95 -2.51
C GLY A 153 -8.44 -1.91 -3.16
N SER A 154 -7.99 -3.12 -3.49
CA SER A 154 -8.81 -4.15 -4.16
C SER A 154 -9.55 -3.62 -5.40
N ASN A 155 -8.82 -2.92 -6.27
CA ASN A 155 -9.29 -2.47 -7.59
C ASN A 155 -8.53 -3.21 -8.71
N ARG A 156 -8.59 -2.71 -9.94
CA ARG A 156 -7.98 -3.33 -11.14
C ARG A 156 -6.96 -2.41 -11.82
N LEU A 157 -6.31 -1.53 -11.06
CA LEU A 157 -5.32 -0.60 -11.59
C LEU A 157 -4.09 -1.38 -12.06
N ALA A 158 -3.77 -1.31 -13.35
CA ALA A 158 -2.59 -1.99 -13.92
C ALA A 158 -1.31 -1.14 -13.84
N SER A 159 -1.46 0.17 -13.75
CA SER A 159 -0.39 1.17 -13.67
C SER A 159 -0.93 2.45 -13.06
N ILE A 160 -0.01 3.32 -12.59
CA ILE A 160 -0.34 4.67 -12.13
C ILE A 160 0.55 5.66 -12.88
N SER A 161 -0.08 6.60 -13.57
CA SER A 161 0.62 7.61 -14.36
C SER A 161 0.99 8.83 -13.51
N PRO A 162 2.06 9.57 -13.88
CA PRO A 162 2.31 10.90 -13.38
C PRO A 162 1.05 11.75 -13.55
N GLY A 163 0.69 12.47 -12.50
CA GLY A 163 -0.49 13.34 -12.49
C GLY A 163 -1.82 12.68 -12.14
N SER A 164 -1.88 11.34 -11.97
CA SER A 164 -3.09 10.67 -11.44
C SER A 164 -3.50 11.20 -10.06
N PHE A 165 -2.55 11.74 -9.29
CA PHE A 165 -2.76 12.31 -7.95
C PHE A 165 -2.58 13.83 -7.88
N THR A 166 -2.61 14.53 -9.02
CA THR A 166 -2.51 16.00 -9.04
C THR A 166 -3.56 16.66 -8.15
N GLY A 167 -3.12 17.60 -7.31
CA GLY A 167 -3.97 18.37 -6.40
C GLY A 167 -3.99 17.83 -4.95
N LEU A 168 -3.46 16.64 -4.70
CA LEU A 168 -3.49 15.97 -3.39
C LEU A 168 -2.37 16.41 -2.43
N ASN A 169 -2.19 17.73 -2.28
CA ASN A 169 -1.08 18.34 -1.53
C ASN A 169 -1.11 18.10 -0.01
N GLN A 170 -2.22 17.59 0.54
CA GLN A 170 -2.42 17.31 1.96
C GLN A 170 -2.60 15.81 2.25
N LEU A 171 -2.40 14.96 1.23
CA LEU A 171 -2.62 13.53 1.37
C LEU A 171 -1.54 12.94 2.27
N GLU A 172 -1.96 12.28 3.34
CA GLU A 172 -1.08 11.62 4.30
C GLU A 172 -1.11 10.09 4.13
N LEU A 173 -2.22 9.54 3.66
CA LEU A 173 -2.39 8.09 3.45
C LEU A 173 -2.92 7.81 2.06
N LEU A 174 -2.17 7.00 1.32
CA LEU A 174 -2.57 6.43 0.04
C LEU A 174 -2.52 4.90 0.14
N ASP A 175 -3.68 4.28 0.00
CA ASP A 175 -3.80 2.82 -0.03
C ASP A 175 -4.17 2.32 -1.42
N LEU A 176 -3.30 1.49 -1.99
CA LEU A 176 -3.39 0.89 -3.32
C LEU A 176 -3.26 -0.64 -3.25
N PHE A 177 -3.51 -1.24 -2.08
CA PHE A 177 -3.35 -2.67 -1.90
C PHE A 177 -4.16 -3.51 -2.88
N SER A 178 -3.71 -4.72 -3.17
CA SER A 178 -4.47 -5.70 -3.97
C SER A 178 -4.98 -5.15 -5.31
N ASN A 179 -4.14 -4.38 -6.02
CA ASN A 179 -4.38 -3.95 -7.40
C ASN A 179 -3.58 -4.83 -8.38
N GLN A 180 -3.45 -4.41 -9.63
CA GLN A 180 -2.73 -5.12 -10.69
C GLN A 180 -1.48 -4.34 -11.12
N ILE A 181 -0.95 -3.47 -10.25
CA ILE A 181 0.13 -2.55 -10.59
C ILE A 181 1.40 -3.34 -10.85
N THR A 182 1.92 -3.28 -12.07
CA THR A 182 3.19 -3.95 -12.43
C THR A 182 4.37 -3.00 -12.54
N TYR A 183 4.07 -1.72 -12.73
CA TYR A 183 5.06 -0.66 -12.95
C TYR A 183 4.58 0.66 -12.34
N ILE A 184 5.49 1.33 -11.63
CA ILE A 184 5.30 2.68 -11.09
C ILE A 184 6.22 3.59 -11.88
N GLN A 185 5.66 4.56 -12.60
CA GLN A 185 6.45 5.53 -13.34
C GLN A 185 7.24 6.44 -12.38
N PRO A 186 8.43 6.90 -12.77
CA PRO A 186 9.07 8.02 -12.08
C PRO A 186 8.08 9.19 -11.95
N ASP A 187 8.18 9.94 -10.85
CA ASP A 187 7.33 11.10 -10.55
C ASP A 187 5.83 10.81 -10.34
N THR A 188 5.39 9.54 -10.31
CA THR A 188 3.99 9.18 -9.98
C THR A 188 3.53 9.83 -8.67
N PHE A 189 4.42 9.93 -7.67
CA PHE A 189 4.12 10.51 -6.36
C PHE A 189 4.61 11.96 -6.17
N SER A 190 5.03 12.64 -7.23
CA SER A 190 5.56 14.01 -7.19
C SER A 190 4.63 15.06 -6.57
N ASN A 191 3.31 14.81 -6.60
CA ASN A 191 2.29 15.71 -6.07
C ASN A 191 1.83 15.35 -4.64
N LEU A 192 2.58 14.51 -3.93
CA LEU A 192 2.20 14.00 -2.60
C LEU A 192 3.23 14.38 -1.51
N PRO A 193 3.56 15.68 -1.31
CA PRO A 193 4.65 16.10 -0.42
C PRO A 193 4.39 15.83 1.07
N GLN A 194 3.17 15.49 1.47
CA GLN A 194 2.77 15.19 2.84
C GLN A 194 2.53 13.70 3.10
N LEU A 195 2.80 12.83 2.13
CA LEU A 195 2.50 11.42 2.24
C LEU A 195 3.34 10.77 3.34
N LYS A 196 2.65 10.10 4.28
CA LYS A 196 3.26 9.39 5.42
C LYS A 196 3.14 7.89 5.26
N HIS A 197 1.99 7.40 4.80
CA HIS A 197 1.73 5.97 4.65
C HIS A 197 1.38 5.64 3.19
N LEU A 198 2.14 4.71 2.61
CA LEU A 198 1.93 4.21 1.26
C LEU A 198 1.85 2.69 1.27
N TYR A 199 0.67 2.18 0.92
CA TYR A 199 0.42 0.74 0.84
C TYR A 199 0.32 0.31 -0.62
N LEU A 200 1.28 -0.50 -1.06
CA LEU A 200 1.38 -1.05 -2.41
C LEU A 200 1.42 -2.59 -2.39
N TYR A 201 1.05 -3.19 -1.26
CA TYR A 201 1.12 -4.63 -1.07
C TYR A 201 0.13 -5.40 -1.95
N GLN A 202 0.42 -6.68 -2.21
CA GLN A 202 -0.40 -7.56 -3.06
C GLN A 202 -0.63 -6.98 -4.47
N ASN A 203 0.40 -6.40 -5.08
CA ASN A 203 0.39 -5.97 -6.48
C ASN A 203 1.28 -6.90 -7.33
N GLY A 204 1.57 -6.50 -8.56
CA GLY A 204 2.45 -7.21 -9.48
C GLY A 204 3.77 -6.50 -9.74
N ILE A 205 4.23 -5.62 -8.83
CA ILE A 205 5.38 -4.74 -9.05
C ILE A 205 6.64 -5.60 -9.21
N THR A 206 7.37 -5.41 -10.31
CA THR A 206 8.56 -6.21 -10.63
C THR A 206 9.87 -5.47 -10.36
N HIS A 207 9.86 -4.14 -10.46
CA HIS A 207 11.03 -3.29 -10.31
C HIS A 207 10.63 -1.97 -9.65
N ILE A 208 11.56 -1.37 -8.92
CA ILE A 208 11.42 -0.03 -8.33
C ILE A 208 12.54 0.83 -8.89
N HIS A 209 12.19 1.93 -9.55
CA HIS A 209 13.19 2.87 -10.04
C HIS A 209 13.76 3.67 -8.86
N PRO A 210 15.07 4.02 -8.85
CA PRO A 210 15.66 4.78 -7.75
C PRO A 210 14.91 6.08 -7.41
N ASP A 211 14.41 6.78 -8.44
CA ASP A 211 13.68 8.04 -8.27
C ASP A 211 12.19 7.87 -7.97
N THR A 212 11.66 6.64 -7.86
CA THR A 212 10.20 6.41 -7.64
C THR A 212 9.69 7.13 -6.39
N PHE A 213 10.50 7.21 -5.34
CA PHE A 213 10.10 7.78 -4.04
C PHE A 213 10.77 9.12 -3.69
N SER A 214 11.48 9.74 -4.64
CA SER A 214 12.29 10.95 -4.42
C SER A 214 11.50 12.18 -3.90
N HIS A 215 10.19 12.22 -4.14
CA HIS A 215 9.32 13.35 -3.79
C HIS A 215 8.47 13.12 -2.52
N VAL A 216 8.52 11.93 -1.92
CA VAL A 216 7.72 11.57 -0.73
C VAL A 216 8.58 11.50 0.53
N SER A 217 9.40 12.53 0.76
CA SER A 217 10.34 12.62 1.91
C SER A 217 9.69 12.56 3.31
N GLN A 218 8.36 12.66 3.40
CA GLN A 218 7.61 12.54 4.65
C GLN A 218 7.20 11.10 4.97
N LEU A 219 7.49 10.13 4.08
CA LEU A 219 7.05 8.76 4.22
C LEU A 219 7.65 8.12 5.48
N GLN A 220 6.78 7.51 6.26
CA GLN A 220 7.07 6.79 7.50
C GLN A 220 6.85 5.29 7.34
N LEU A 221 5.84 4.90 6.55
CA LEU A 221 5.53 3.50 6.27
C LEU A 221 5.43 3.28 4.76
N LEU A 222 6.20 2.32 4.27
CA LEU A 222 6.13 1.82 2.90
C LEU A 222 5.94 0.30 2.90
N SER A 223 4.76 -0.15 2.49
CA SER A 223 4.45 -1.57 2.38
C SER A 223 4.47 -2.02 0.93
N LEU A 224 5.46 -2.84 0.57
CA LEU A 224 5.64 -3.51 -0.72
C LEU A 224 5.50 -5.03 -0.61
N PHE A 225 4.99 -5.51 0.52
CA PHE A 225 4.67 -6.91 0.80
C PHE A 225 3.95 -7.61 -0.37
N SER A 226 4.30 -8.86 -0.65
CA SER A 226 3.60 -9.69 -1.64
C SER A 226 3.56 -9.04 -3.03
N ASN A 227 4.71 -8.61 -3.55
CA ASN A 227 4.90 -8.18 -4.93
C ASN A 227 5.82 -9.18 -5.67
N LYS A 228 6.39 -8.77 -6.81
CA LYS A 228 7.28 -9.59 -7.66
C LYS A 228 8.66 -8.96 -7.81
N ILE A 229 9.09 -8.16 -6.83
CA ILE A 229 10.35 -7.40 -6.90
C ILE A 229 11.51 -8.40 -6.86
N ALA A 230 12.40 -8.33 -7.85
CA ALA A 230 13.54 -9.27 -7.96
C ALA A 230 14.88 -8.66 -7.52
N GLU A 231 15.03 -7.34 -7.68
CA GLU A 231 16.27 -6.62 -7.40
C GLU A 231 15.98 -5.28 -6.71
N ILE A 232 16.85 -4.90 -5.79
CA ILE A 232 16.85 -3.57 -5.16
C ILE A 232 18.15 -2.87 -5.54
N GLN A 233 18.02 -1.70 -6.17
CA GLN A 233 19.15 -0.92 -6.65
C GLN A 233 19.70 0.00 -5.55
N SER A 234 20.94 0.45 -5.73
CA SER A 234 21.53 1.48 -4.87
C SER A 234 20.69 2.76 -4.98
N GLY A 235 20.43 3.44 -3.87
CA GLY A 235 19.67 4.69 -3.89
C GLY A 235 18.15 4.55 -3.85
N THR A 236 17.58 3.33 -4.01
CA THR A 236 16.13 3.13 -4.15
C THR A 236 15.28 3.74 -3.04
N PHE A 237 15.81 3.79 -1.82
CA PHE A 237 15.11 4.35 -0.66
C PHE A 237 15.84 5.55 -0.03
N THR A 238 16.90 6.07 -0.65
CA THR A 238 17.80 7.07 -0.03
C THR A 238 17.12 8.41 0.29
N ASP A 239 16.04 8.76 -0.42
CA ASP A 239 15.28 10.00 -0.21
C ASP A 239 14.16 9.87 0.84
N LEU A 240 14.19 8.83 1.67
CA LEU A 240 13.18 8.55 2.70
C LEU A 240 13.72 8.69 4.13
N PRO A 241 14.19 9.88 4.55
CA PRO A 241 14.87 10.06 5.83
C PRO A 241 13.95 9.88 7.05
N LYS A 242 12.63 9.83 6.84
CA LYS A 242 11.62 9.62 7.88
C LYS A 242 11.06 8.19 7.92
N LEU A 243 11.53 7.30 7.05
CA LEU A 243 11.00 5.94 6.97
C LEU A 243 11.30 5.19 8.26
N GLU A 244 10.24 4.67 8.87
CA GLU A 244 10.24 3.88 10.11
C GLU A 244 9.99 2.40 9.77
N GLU A 245 9.14 2.12 8.79
CA GLU A 245 8.76 0.77 8.39
C GLU A 245 8.87 0.57 6.86
N LEU A 246 9.65 -0.44 6.47
CA LEU A 246 9.77 -0.92 5.10
C LEU A 246 9.49 -2.42 5.04
N ASP A 247 8.35 -2.79 4.47
CA ASP A 247 7.98 -4.19 4.29
C ASP A 247 8.19 -4.63 2.83
N LEU A 248 9.19 -5.50 2.62
CA LEU A 248 9.50 -6.16 1.34
C LEU A 248 9.33 -7.69 1.43
N ASP A 249 8.64 -8.18 2.46
CA ASP A 249 8.39 -9.62 2.62
C ASP A 249 7.59 -10.17 1.43
N PHE A 250 7.73 -11.47 1.17
CA PHE A 250 6.98 -12.17 0.10
C PHE A 250 7.20 -11.58 -1.31
N ASN A 251 8.43 -11.19 -1.63
CA ASN A 251 8.83 -10.78 -2.97
C ASN A 251 9.66 -11.88 -3.67
N HIS A 252 10.37 -11.53 -4.74
CA HIS A 252 11.27 -12.42 -5.47
C HIS A 252 12.72 -11.95 -5.38
N ILE A 253 13.08 -11.24 -4.30
CA ILE A 253 14.37 -10.56 -4.19
C ILE A 253 15.48 -11.60 -4.18
N THR A 254 16.38 -11.49 -5.16
CA THR A 254 17.58 -12.33 -5.28
C THR A 254 18.85 -11.52 -5.01
N ASN A 255 18.82 -10.22 -5.31
CA ASN A 255 19.98 -9.34 -5.20
C ASN A 255 19.61 -7.96 -4.64
N ILE A 256 20.47 -7.43 -3.78
CA ILE A 256 20.36 -6.10 -3.18
C ILE A 256 21.72 -5.43 -3.35
N GLN A 257 21.74 -4.29 -4.05
CA GLN A 257 22.98 -3.54 -4.30
C GLN A 257 23.44 -2.79 -3.04
N ALA A 258 24.75 -2.55 -2.93
CA ALA A 258 25.32 -1.74 -1.86
C ALA A 258 24.71 -0.33 -1.86
N GLY A 259 24.34 0.20 -0.69
CA GLY A 259 23.69 1.49 -0.54
C GLY A 259 22.18 1.48 -0.76
N ALA A 260 21.55 0.32 -1.00
CA ALA A 260 20.10 0.21 -1.17
C ALA A 260 19.31 0.72 0.05
N PHE A 261 19.84 0.51 1.27
CA PHE A 261 19.22 0.95 2.52
C PHE A 261 20.02 2.07 3.19
N SER A 262 20.86 2.78 2.42
CA SER A 262 21.59 3.92 2.92
C SER A 262 20.66 5.11 3.19
N ASN A 263 21.03 5.94 4.17
CA ASN A 263 20.31 7.16 4.56
C ASN A 263 18.88 6.92 5.09
N LEU A 264 18.67 5.81 5.81
CA LEU A 264 17.41 5.51 6.50
C LEU A 264 17.58 5.59 8.04
N PRO A 265 17.85 6.78 8.62
CA PRO A 265 18.25 6.92 10.03
C PRO A 265 17.15 6.60 11.04
N ARG A 266 15.89 6.47 10.59
CA ARG A 266 14.73 6.18 11.43
C ARG A 266 14.17 4.77 11.23
N LEU A 267 14.80 3.95 10.39
CA LEU A 267 14.24 2.65 10.05
C LEU A 267 14.24 1.73 11.27
N GLU A 268 13.04 1.35 11.72
CA GLU A 268 12.82 0.48 12.88
C GLU A 268 12.51 -0.95 12.43
N TYR A 269 11.81 -1.10 11.30
CA TYR A 269 11.40 -2.37 10.74
C TYR A 269 11.84 -2.53 9.27
N LEU A 270 12.48 -3.65 8.96
CA LEU A 270 12.79 -4.08 7.60
C LEU A 270 12.40 -5.55 7.38
N GLY A 271 11.35 -5.75 6.59
CA GLY A 271 10.90 -7.06 6.13
C GLY A 271 11.65 -7.49 4.87
N LEU A 272 12.43 -8.58 4.93
CA LEU A 272 13.05 -9.25 3.77
C LEU A 272 12.81 -10.78 3.78
N GLY A 273 11.89 -11.25 4.61
CA GLY A 273 11.50 -12.64 4.72
C GLY A 273 10.72 -13.12 3.49
N HIS A 274 10.69 -14.45 3.30
CA HIS A 274 9.97 -15.05 2.17
C HIS A 274 10.38 -14.50 0.80
N ASN A 275 11.68 -14.31 0.59
CA ASN A 275 12.29 -13.88 -0.67
C ASN A 275 13.12 -15.01 -1.31
N GLN A 276 13.97 -14.69 -2.28
CA GLN A 276 14.77 -15.66 -3.04
C GLN A 276 16.28 -15.43 -2.86
N MET A 277 16.69 -14.87 -1.73
CA MET A 277 18.10 -14.60 -1.45
C MET A 277 18.84 -15.91 -1.13
N GLU A 278 19.85 -16.22 -1.94
CA GLU A 278 20.75 -17.34 -1.70
C GLU A 278 21.90 -16.96 -0.76
N ILE A 279 22.38 -15.72 -0.85
CA ILE A 279 23.50 -15.20 -0.07
C ILE A 279 23.17 -13.79 0.40
N LEU A 280 23.70 -13.40 1.55
CA LEU A 280 23.63 -12.02 2.01
C LEU A 280 24.99 -11.35 1.75
N PRO A 281 25.08 -10.39 0.81
CA PRO A 281 26.34 -9.70 0.53
C PRO A 281 26.85 -8.96 1.77
N LEU A 282 28.15 -9.10 2.05
CA LEU A 282 28.79 -8.34 3.14
C LEU A 282 28.65 -6.82 2.99
N THR A 283 28.53 -6.34 1.75
CA THR A 283 28.43 -4.92 1.42
C THR A 283 27.20 -4.25 2.02
N ILE A 284 26.10 -4.98 2.22
CA ILE A 284 24.86 -4.45 2.81
C ILE A 284 24.71 -4.82 4.29
N CYS A 285 25.60 -5.66 4.81
CA CYS A 285 25.48 -6.20 6.17
C CYS A 285 25.52 -5.10 7.24
N HIS A 286 26.36 -4.07 7.05
CA HIS A 286 26.42 -2.91 7.94
C HIS A 286 25.08 -2.14 7.96
N GLU A 287 24.48 -1.93 6.79
CA GLU A 287 23.18 -1.24 6.66
C GLU A 287 22.06 -2.00 7.38
N LEU A 288 22.05 -3.34 7.26
CA LEU A 288 21.07 -4.19 7.94
C LEU A 288 21.30 -4.26 9.45
N SER A 289 22.55 -4.14 9.90
CA SER A 289 22.90 -4.23 11.33
C SER A 289 22.39 -3.04 12.15
N SER A 290 22.09 -1.91 11.51
CA SER A 290 21.46 -0.76 12.18
C SER A 290 19.95 -0.90 12.39
N VAL A 291 19.29 -1.88 11.75
CA VAL A 291 17.84 -2.02 11.82
C VAL A 291 17.43 -2.84 13.06
N PRO A 292 16.63 -2.27 13.98
CA PRO A 292 16.19 -2.95 15.20
C PRO A 292 15.39 -4.24 14.93
N THR A 293 14.40 -4.18 14.04
CA THR A 293 13.55 -5.30 13.68
C THR A 293 13.79 -5.70 12.22
N LEU A 294 14.75 -6.60 12.02
CA LEU A 294 15.08 -7.15 10.71
C LEU A 294 14.50 -8.56 10.57
N ILE A 295 13.85 -8.84 9.44
CA ILE A 295 13.27 -10.16 9.12
C ILE A 295 13.95 -10.74 7.87
N LEU A 296 14.64 -11.89 8.02
CA LEU A 296 15.40 -12.57 6.95
C LEU A 296 15.03 -14.05 6.76
N ASN A 297 14.06 -14.55 7.52
CA ASN A 297 13.63 -15.94 7.49
C ASN A 297 13.05 -16.34 6.12
N ASN A 298 12.98 -17.64 5.86
CA ASN A 298 12.34 -18.20 4.67
C ASN A 298 12.92 -17.68 3.33
N ASN A 299 14.24 -17.56 3.27
CA ASN A 299 15.01 -17.39 2.03
C ASN A 299 15.82 -18.68 1.74
N PRO A 300 16.11 -19.01 0.47
CA PRO A 300 16.83 -20.22 0.06
C PRO A 300 18.34 -20.12 0.32
N TRP A 301 18.73 -19.84 1.56
CA TRP A 301 20.12 -19.59 1.95
C TRP A 301 21.05 -20.76 1.59
N GLN A 302 22.10 -20.44 0.83
CA GLN A 302 23.17 -21.34 0.41
C GLN A 302 24.31 -21.28 1.41
N CYS A 303 24.40 -22.27 2.27
CA CYS A 303 25.44 -22.41 3.28
C CYS A 303 26.66 -23.15 2.73
N ASP A 304 27.24 -22.56 1.67
CA ASP A 304 28.51 -22.95 1.07
C ASP A 304 29.59 -21.90 1.38
N CYS A 305 30.72 -21.96 0.67
CA CYS A 305 31.84 -21.06 0.91
C CYS A 305 31.56 -19.58 0.70
N ARG A 306 30.51 -19.22 -0.03
CA ARG A 306 30.11 -17.82 -0.23
C ARG A 306 29.61 -17.17 1.06
N ILE A 307 29.04 -17.94 1.99
CA ILE A 307 28.47 -17.42 3.24
C ILE A 307 29.46 -17.40 4.41
N VAL A 308 30.62 -18.06 4.28
CA VAL A 308 31.66 -18.15 5.33
C VAL A 308 32.06 -16.77 5.82
N SER A 309 32.25 -15.83 4.88
CA SER A 309 32.66 -14.47 5.21
C SER A 309 31.61 -13.77 6.09
N LEU A 310 30.31 -13.98 5.87
CA LEU A 310 29.25 -13.44 6.71
C LEU A 310 29.36 -13.98 8.15
N ASN A 311 29.50 -15.30 8.30
CA ASN A 311 29.60 -15.94 9.61
C ASN A 311 30.83 -15.44 10.38
N LEU A 312 32.01 -15.41 9.73
CA LEU A 312 33.24 -14.90 10.34
C LEU A 312 33.15 -13.41 10.72
N HIS A 313 32.55 -12.55 9.89
CA HIS A 313 32.42 -11.13 10.21
C HIS A 313 31.53 -10.88 11.43
N THR A 314 30.46 -11.67 11.63
CA THR A 314 29.63 -11.57 12.84
C THR A 314 30.35 -11.99 14.12
N GLN A 315 31.32 -12.91 14.02
CA GLN A 315 32.06 -13.44 15.17
C GLN A 315 33.31 -12.62 15.53
N ILE A 316 33.97 -12.04 14.52
CA ILE A 316 35.31 -11.45 14.67
C ILE A 316 35.29 -9.92 14.57
N CYS A 317 34.56 -9.38 13.60
CA CYS A 317 34.69 -7.98 13.21
C CYS A 317 33.67 -7.07 13.89
N GLY A 318 32.53 -7.60 14.35
CA GLY A 318 31.43 -6.80 14.93
C GLY A 318 30.76 -5.81 13.96
N SER A 319 31.19 -5.78 12.69
CA SER A 319 30.62 -4.93 11.62
C SER A 319 29.26 -5.45 11.12
N CYS A 320 28.88 -6.64 11.55
CA CYS A 320 27.65 -7.35 11.23
C CYS A 320 27.02 -7.84 12.53
N SER A 321 25.72 -7.55 12.73
CA SER A 321 24.99 -8.01 13.90
C SER A 321 24.92 -9.55 13.94
N PRO A 322 25.22 -10.20 15.07
CA PRO A 322 25.03 -11.64 15.25
C PRO A 322 23.57 -12.09 15.05
N GLU A 323 22.59 -11.18 15.19
CA GLU A 323 21.18 -11.52 14.94
C GLU A 323 20.91 -11.89 13.48
N ILE A 324 21.72 -11.41 12.54
CA ILE A 324 21.59 -11.77 11.13
C ILE A 324 21.81 -13.28 10.95
N VAL A 325 22.90 -13.83 11.50
CA VAL A 325 23.22 -15.25 11.35
C VAL A 325 22.29 -16.16 12.17
N ASN A 326 21.62 -15.64 13.20
CA ASN A 326 20.58 -16.35 13.96
C ASN A 326 19.31 -16.61 13.13
N GLN A 327 18.99 -15.72 12.20
CA GLN A 327 17.80 -15.84 11.36
C GLN A 327 18.01 -16.78 10.18
N ILE A 328 19.24 -16.86 9.67
CA ILE A 328 19.59 -17.67 8.50
C ILE A 328 19.51 -19.16 8.84
N THR A 329 18.62 -19.86 8.13
CA THR A 329 18.47 -21.32 8.16
C THR A 329 18.83 -21.85 6.79
N CYS A 330 19.82 -22.74 6.74
CA CYS A 330 20.39 -23.24 5.51
C CYS A 330 19.38 -24.08 4.74
N THR A 331 19.21 -23.77 3.47
CA THR A 331 18.38 -24.56 2.55
C THR A 331 19.24 -25.56 1.79
N ASN A 332 20.44 -25.15 1.40
CA ASN A 332 21.40 -25.96 0.66
C ASN A 332 22.83 -25.68 1.17
N PRO A 333 23.79 -26.59 0.88
CA PRO A 333 23.60 -27.93 0.33
C PRO A 333 22.90 -28.87 1.32
N GLY A 334 22.42 -30.02 0.85
CA GLY A 334 21.63 -30.97 1.64
C GLY A 334 22.25 -31.41 2.98
N GLY A 335 23.59 -31.40 3.10
CA GLY A 335 24.29 -31.72 4.34
C GLY A 335 24.06 -30.73 5.49
N PHE A 336 23.66 -29.49 5.17
CA PHE A 336 23.37 -28.44 6.15
C PHE A 336 21.89 -28.03 6.18
N GLN A 337 21.03 -28.68 5.40
CA GLN A 337 19.64 -28.29 5.27
C GLN A 337 18.92 -28.30 6.64
N GLY A 338 18.23 -27.21 6.95
CA GLY A 338 17.52 -27.00 8.22
C GLY A 338 18.40 -26.56 9.40
N GLN A 339 19.73 -26.55 9.24
CA GLN A 339 20.65 -26.05 10.28
C GLN A 339 20.72 -24.52 10.25
N LYS A 340 20.91 -23.91 11.42
CA LYS A 340 21.16 -22.46 11.52
C LYS A 340 22.61 -22.17 11.14
N LEU A 341 22.84 -21.07 10.42
CA LEU A 341 24.20 -20.71 9.99
C LEU A 341 25.16 -20.52 11.17
N ARG A 342 24.68 -19.94 12.28
CA ARG A 342 25.48 -19.77 13.50
C ARG A 342 26.02 -21.08 14.09
N ASP A 343 25.33 -22.19 13.84
CA ASP A 343 25.65 -23.51 14.41
C ASP A 343 26.56 -24.32 13.46
N ILE A 344 26.78 -23.84 12.23
CA ILE A 344 27.66 -24.49 11.26
C ILE A 344 29.10 -24.12 11.55
N ASN A 345 29.92 -25.15 11.76
CA ASN A 345 31.36 -24.98 11.80
C ASN A 345 31.89 -24.59 10.40
N VAL A 346 32.48 -23.41 10.27
CA VAL A 346 33.00 -22.92 9.00
C VAL A 346 34.11 -23.80 8.42
N THR A 347 34.81 -24.60 9.24
CA THR A 347 35.87 -25.49 8.75
C THR A 347 35.34 -26.68 7.94
N VAL A 348 34.08 -27.09 8.16
CA VAL A 348 33.47 -28.19 7.39
C VAL A 348 32.90 -27.73 6.05
N LEU A 349 32.98 -26.44 5.75
CA LEU A 349 32.64 -25.88 4.45
C LEU A 349 33.86 -26.04 3.52
N ASN A 350 33.73 -26.85 2.47
CA ASN A 350 34.84 -27.20 1.57
C ASN A 350 35.24 -26.02 0.66
N CYS A 351 36.09 -25.13 1.16
CA CYS A 351 36.44 -23.84 0.52
C CYS A 351 37.77 -23.84 -0.23
N THR A 352 38.08 -24.96 -0.90
CA THR A 352 39.35 -25.18 -1.60
C THR A 352 39.58 -24.28 -2.81
N GLU A 353 38.56 -23.55 -3.30
CA GLU A 353 38.68 -22.64 -4.46
C GLU A 353 38.10 -21.24 -4.21
N LEU A 354 38.55 -20.55 -3.16
CA LEU A 354 38.34 -19.10 -3.09
C LEU A 354 39.29 -18.41 -4.09
N GLY A 355 38.77 -18.14 -5.28
CA GLY A 355 39.40 -17.27 -6.26
C GLY A 355 39.83 -15.96 -5.61
N ARG A 356 41.09 -15.57 -5.85
CA ARG A 356 41.66 -14.28 -5.42
C ARG A 356 40.71 -13.14 -5.82
N PRO A 357 40.22 -12.30 -4.88
CA PRO A 357 39.56 -11.06 -5.26
C PRO A 357 40.60 -10.15 -5.90
N ASN A 358 40.32 -9.69 -7.12
CA ASN A 358 41.09 -8.61 -7.74
C ASN A 358 41.11 -7.41 -6.79
N SER A 359 42.29 -6.85 -6.60
CA SER A 359 42.56 -5.65 -5.82
C SER A 359 41.55 -4.53 -6.12
N ALA A 360 40.72 -4.16 -5.13
CA ALA A 360 40.02 -2.89 -5.15
C ALA A 360 39.85 -2.34 -3.73
N THR A 361 40.69 -1.34 -3.45
CA THR A 361 40.45 -0.15 -2.62
C THR A 361 39.99 -0.33 -1.18
N GLY A 362 40.90 -0.05 -0.27
CA GLY A 362 40.61 0.12 1.15
C GLY A 362 39.54 1.18 1.39
N GLN A 363 38.49 0.77 2.09
CA GLN A 363 37.73 1.67 2.94
C GLN A 363 38.21 1.47 4.37
N GLN A 364 38.69 2.57 4.97
CA GLN A 364 39.08 2.64 6.37
C GLN A 364 37.82 2.56 7.24
N GLY A 365 37.67 1.45 7.98
CA GLY A 365 36.54 1.27 8.89
C GLY A 365 36.33 -0.17 9.35
N HIS A 366 37.25 -0.65 10.20
CA HIS A 366 37.03 -1.68 11.25
C HIS A 366 37.07 -3.20 10.97
N CYS A 367 37.30 -3.70 9.75
CA CYS A 367 37.88 -5.05 9.64
C CYS A 367 38.83 -5.13 8.43
N PRO A 368 40.15 -5.36 8.63
CA PRO A 368 41.03 -5.58 7.51
C PRO A 368 40.55 -6.84 6.80
N TYR A 369 40.13 -6.73 5.54
CA TYR A 369 39.84 -7.88 4.68
C TYR A 369 40.97 -8.91 4.74
N SER A 370 42.22 -8.44 4.90
CA SER A 370 43.40 -9.26 5.11
C SER A 370 43.34 -10.12 6.38
N TYR A 371 42.69 -9.70 7.47
CA TYR A 371 42.59 -10.45 8.72
C TYR A 371 41.58 -11.60 8.59
N VAL A 372 40.38 -11.34 8.06
CA VAL A 372 39.39 -12.38 7.76
C VAL A 372 39.92 -13.33 6.70
N PHE A 373 40.59 -12.80 5.68
CA PHE A 373 41.26 -13.60 4.65
C PHE A 373 42.39 -14.45 5.21
N ASN A 374 43.26 -13.92 6.08
CA ASN A 374 44.32 -14.68 6.73
C ASN A 374 43.77 -15.75 7.68
N LEU A 375 42.63 -15.51 8.32
CA LEU A 375 41.96 -16.49 9.18
C LEU A 375 41.29 -17.59 8.36
N LEU A 376 40.65 -17.23 7.25
CA LEU A 376 40.20 -18.17 6.22
C LEU A 376 41.37 -19.00 5.69
N LEU A 377 42.50 -18.35 5.36
CA LEU A 377 43.71 -19.03 4.92
C LEU A 377 44.26 -19.95 6.00
N SER A 378 44.25 -19.55 7.27
CA SER A 378 44.74 -20.39 8.38
C SER A 378 43.83 -21.56 8.68
N VAL A 379 42.51 -21.38 8.55
CA VAL A 379 41.54 -22.47 8.65
C VAL A 379 41.73 -23.47 7.50
N ILE A 380 41.94 -22.98 6.27
CA ILE A 380 42.20 -23.80 5.09
C ILE A 380 43.57 -24.52 5.19
N LEU A 381 44.60 -23.85 5.73
CA LEU A 381 45.97 -24.37 5.82
C LEU A 381 46.23 -25.26 7.04
N MET A 382 45.33 -25.31 8.03
CA MET A 382 45.45 -26.23 9.19
C MET A 382 45.02 -27.68 8.87
N GLU A 383 44.49 -27.95 7.68
CA GLU A 383 44.10 -29.30 7.22
C GLU A 383 44.94 -29.85 6.04
N THR A 384 46.06 -29.21 5.70
CA THR A 384 47.11 -29.77 4.82
C THR A 384 48.35 -30.12 5.62
#